data_AF-A0A919F0H8-F1
#
_entry.id   AF-A0A919F0H8-F1
#
_cell.length_a   1.000
_cell.length_b   1.000
_cell.length_c   1.000
_cell.angle_alpha   90.00
_cell.angle_beta   90.00
_cell.angle_gamma   90.00
#
_symmetry.space_group_name_H-M   'P 1'
#
loop_
_entity.id
_entity.type
_entity.pdbx_description
1 polymer ?
#
loop_
_entity_poly.entity_id
_entity_poly.type
_entity_poly.pdbx_seq_one_letter_code
_entity_poly.pdbx_strand_id
1 'polypeptide(L)'
;MNTRDNIDPSSNPDGIERVLRARADAFRYDPEMENAAELAAKGEQLTPSLRMALGYYSDAKKAAGAAGREISAPATADNLSAAYSSLNKGA
;
A
#
# COMPACT_ATOMS: atom_id res chain seq x y z
N MET A 1 -15.11 -3.64 -29.79
CA MET A 1 -14.06 -2.63 -29.56
C MET A 1 -13.28 -3.05 -28.32
N ASN A 2 -12.05 -3.54 -28.50
CA ASN A 2 -11.16 -3.96 -27.40
C ASN A 2 -10.13 -2.85 -27.15
N THR A 3 -10.32 -2.01 -26.15
CA THR A 3 -9.22 -1.20 -25.60
C THR A 3 -8.43 -2.08 -24.65
N ARG A 4 -7.43 -2.79 -25.20
CA ARG A 4 -6.33 -3.29 -24.39
C ARG A 4 -5.58 -2.06 -23.91
N ASP A 5 -5.64 -1.81 -22.60
CA ASP A 5 -4.86 -0.80 -21.90
C ASP A 5 -3.36 -1.13 -22.02
N ASN A 6 -2.79 -0.84 -23.18
CA ASN A 6 -1.35 -0.80 -23.39
C ASN A 6 -0.85 0.50 -22.74
N ILE A 7 -0.67 0.46 -21.43
CA ILE A 7 0.08 1.51 -20.73
C ILE A 7 1.56 1.29 -21.08
N ASP A 8 1.99 1.98 -22.15
CA ASP A 8 3.41 2.11 -22.51
C ASP A 8 4.07 3.08 -21.51
N PRO A 9 4.97 2.60 -20.63
CA PRO A 9 5.64 3.45 -19.64
C PRO A 9 6.62 4.45 -20.26
N SER A 10 6.96 4.33 -21.54
CA SER A 10 7.89 5.23 -22.23
C SER A 10 7.23 6.46 -22.86
N SER A 11 5.90 6.46 -22.99
CA SER A 11 5.18 7.44 -23.83
C SER A 11 4.43 8.54 -23.07
N ASN A 12 4.26 8.46 -21.74
CA ASN A 12 3.58 9.54 -21.01
C ASN A 12 3.88 9.56 -19.49
N PRO A 13 4.75 10.46 -18.98
CA PRO A 13 5.01 10.61 -17.55
C PRO A 13 3.73 10.94 -16.75
N ASP A 14 2.82 11.70 -17.36
CA ASP A 14 1.49 12.03 -16.81
C ASP A 14 0.60 10.80 -16.63
N GLY A 15 0.81 9.75 -17.45
CA GLY A 15 0.08 8.49 -17.36
C GLY A 15 0.51 7.66 -16.16
N ILE A 16 1.82 7.58 -15.92
CA ILE A 16 2.38 6.88 -14.76
C ILE A 16 1.95 7.57 -13.48
N GLU A 17 1.99 8.92 -13.43
CA GLU A 17 1.55 9.66 -12.24
C GLU A 17 0.05 9.45 -11.95
N ARG A 18 -0.81 9.42 -12.99
CA ARG A 18 -2.23 9.07 -12.81
C ARG A 18 -2.44 7.66 -12.27
N VAL A 19 -1.70 6.67 -12.79
CA VAL A 19 -1.81 5.28 -12.33
C VAL A 19 -1.35 5.16 -10.88
N LEU A 20 -0.23 5.80 -10.52
CA LEU A 20 0.26 5.83 -9.14
C LEU A 20 -0.73 6.51 -8.21
N ARG A 21 -1.33 7.62 -8.62
CA ARG A 21 -2.36 8.33 -7.85
C ARG A 21 -3.60 7.46 -7.67
N ALA A 22 -4.12 6.84 -8.72
CA ALA A 22 -5.26 5.93 -8.64
C ALA A 22 -4.98 4.71 -7.73
N ARG A 23 -3.75 4.17 -7.76
CA ARG A 23 -3.33 3.09 -6.84
C ARG A 23 -3.25 3.57 -5.39
N ALA A 24 -2.72 4.77 -5.17
CA ALA A 24 -2.70 5.41 -3.86
C ALA A 24 -4.12 5.67 -3.33
N ASP A 25 -5.04 6.09 -4.20
CA ASP A 25 -6.46 6.30 -3.87
C ASP A 25 -7.18 4.99 -3.50
N ALA A 26 -6.83 3.90 -4.19
CA ALA A 26 -7.41 2.59 -3.96
C ALA A 26 -6.78 1.85 -2.76
N PHE A 27 -5.67 2.33 -2.21
CA PHE A 27 -5.00 1.67 -1.09
C PHE A 27 -5.93 1.60 0.13
N ARG A 28 -6.04 0.40 0.68
CA ARG A 28 -6.70 0.13 1.96
C ARG A 28 -5.80 -0.80 2.75
N TYR A 29 -5.59 -0.47 4.02
CA TYR A 29 -4.89 -1.34 4.94
C TYR A 29 -5.61 -2.70 5.04
N ASP A 30 -4.86 -3.78 4.88
CA ASP A 30 -5.37 -5.15 4.98
C ASP A 30 -4.48 -5.95 5.97
N PRO A 31 -5.02 -6.34 7.13
CA PRO A 31 -4.27 -7.11 8.13
C PRO A 31 -3.73 -8.44 7.61
N GLU A 32 -4.44 -9.10 6.69
CA GLU A 32 -4.00 -10.38 6.12
C GLU A 32 -2.81 -10.17 5.20
N MET A 33 -2.78 -9.06 4.46
CA MET A 33 -1.65 -8.71 3.61
C MET A 33 -0.43 -8.26 4.42
N GLU A 34 -0.62 -7.55 5.54
CA GLU A 34 0.48 -7.25 6.46
C GLU A 34 1.05 -8.53 7.08
N ASN A 35 0.20 -9.46 7.52
CA ASN A 35 0.66 -10.75 8.02
C ASN A 35 1.40 -11.54 6.92
N ALA A 36 0.88 -11.57 5.69
CA ALA A 36 1.58 -12.18 4.56
C ALA A 36 2.94 -11.52 4.28
N ALA A 37 3.05 -10.19 4.44
CA ALA A 37 4.31 -9.46 4.34
C ALA A 37 5.30 -9.90 5.43
N GLU A 38 4.84 -10.06 6.67
CA GLU A 38 5.66 -10.54 7.78
C GLU A 38 6.14 -11.98 7.57
N LEU A 39 5.24 -12.88 7.12
CA LEU A 39 5.59 -14.27 6.82
C LEU A 39 6.61 -14.34 5.67
N ALA A 40 6.43 -13.55 4.61
CA ALA A 40 7.41 -13.44 3.53
C ALA A 40 8.77 -12.92 4.02
N ALA A 41 8.79 -11.92 4.90
CA ALA A 41 10.02 -11.38 5.48
C ALA A 41 10.76 -12.40 6.38
N LYS A 42 10.01 -13.32 7.01
CA LYS A 42 10.56 -14.46 7.76
C LYS A 42 11.05 -15.60 6.86
N GLY A 43 10.88 -15.48 5.54
CA GLY A 43 11.32 -16.47 4.56
C GLY A 43 10.30 -17.60 4.31
N GLU A 44 9.06 -17.45 4.76
CA GLU A 44 8.02 -18.44 4.48
C GLU A 44 7.60 -18.44 3.01
N GLN A 45 7.34 -19.64 2.47
CA GLN A 45 6.83 -19.78 1.11
C GLN A 45 5.34 -19.43 1.06
N LEU A 46 5.05 -18.25 0.54
CA LEU A 46 3.69 -17.89 0.14
C LEU A 46 3.26 -18.63 -1.13
N THR A 47 1.98 -18.98 -1.20
CA THR A 47 1.37 -19.50 -2.44
C THR A 47 1.53 -18.48 -3.58
N PRO A 48 1.59 -18.92 -4.86
CA PRO A 48 1.76 -18.00 -5.98
C PRO A 48 0.71 -16.87 -6.01
N SER A 49 -0.55 -17.21 -5.72
CA SER A 49 -1.66 -16.25 -5.65
C SER A 49 -1.44 -15.19 -4.59
N LEU A 50 -1.02 -15.60 -3.38
CA LEU A 50 -0.78 -14.70 -2.27
C LEU A 50 0.45 -13.82 -2.51
N ARG A 51 1.49 -14.33 -3.17
CA ARG A 51 2.66 -13.54 -3.56
C ARG A 51 2.30 -12.44 -4.56
N MET A 52 1.46 -12.74 -5.54
CA MET A 52 0.96 -11.74 -6.49
C MET A 52 0.13 -10.67 -5.78
N ALA A 53 -0.83 -11.08 -4.94
CA ALA A 53 -1.64 -10.16 -4.15
C ALA A 53 -0.78 -9.26 -3.26
N LEU A 54 0.22 -9.83 -2.58
CA LEU A 54 1.17 -9.09 -1.75
C LEU A 54 2.00 -8.08 -2.55
N GLY A 55 2.36 -8.42 -3.80
CA GLY A 55 3.03 -7.49 -4.72
C GLY A 55 2.16 -6.27 -5.03
N TYR A 56 0.91 -6.48 -5.45
CA TYR A 56 -0.03 -5.38 -5.70
C TYR A 56 -0.30 -4.54 -4.46
N TYR A 57 -0.45 -5.19 -3.30
CA TYR A 57 -0.63 -4.52 -2.02
C TYR A 57 0.58 -3.64 -1.65
N SER A 58 1.79 -4.19 -1.76
CA SER A 58 3.03 -3.48 -1.45
C SER A 58 3.24 -2.28 -2.38
N ASP A 59 2.93 -2.42 -3.66
CA ASP A 59 3.00 -1.32 -4.63
C ASP A 59 2.00 -0.21 -4.32
N ALA A 60 0.76 -0.58 -3.98
CA ALA A 60 -0.27 0.39 -3.58
C ALA A 60 0.11 1.10 -2.27
N LYS A 61 0.66 0.38 -1.28
CA LYS A 61 1.16 0.94 -0.01
C LYS A 61 2.29 1.94 -0.24
N LYS A 62 3.25 1.60 -1.11
CA LYS A 62 4.33 2.52 -1.50
C LYS A 62 3.82 3.76 -2.21
N ALA A 63 2.88 3.60 -3.16
CA ALA A 63 2.28 4.71 -3.88
C ALA A 63 1.48 5.62 -2.93
N ALA A 64 0.72 5.05 -2.00
CA ALA A 64 0.01 5.79 -0.96
C ALA A 64 0.96 6.58 -0.05
N GLY A 65 2.06 5.96 0.40
CA GLY A 65 3.09 6.64 1.19
C GLY A 65 3.77 7.78 0.42
N ALA A 66 4.12 7.56 -0.85
CA ALA A 66 4.71 8.60 -1.71
C ALA A 66 3.74 9.77 -1.98
N ALA A 67 2.42 9.51 -1.96
CA ALA A 67 1.38 10.52 -2.06
C ALA A 67 1.05 11.20 -0.73
N GLY A 68 1.75 10.86 0.37
CA GLY A 68 1.52 11.44 1.70
C GLY A 68 0.25 10.94 2.40
N ARG A 69 -0.30 9.80 1.98
CA ARG A 69 -1.48 9.20 2.64
C ARG A 69 -1.09 8.38 3.85
N GLU A 70 -2.05 8.23 4.76
CA GLU A 70 -1.94 7.29 5.88
C GLU A 70 -1.92 5.85 5.35
N ILE A 71 -0.83 5.13 5.66
CA ILE A 71 -0.61 3.73 5.28
C ILE A 71 -0.64 2.76 6.47
N SER A 72 -0.82 3.30 7.68
CA SER A 72 -0.95 2.56 8.92
C SER A 72 -2.33 1.91 9.03
N ALA A 73 -2.43 0.94 9.94
CA ALA A 73 -3.72 0.42 10.37
C ALA A 73 -4.66 1.58 10.74
N PRO A 74 -5.96 1.49 10.42
CA PRO A 74 -6.91 2.48 10.90
C PRO A 74 -6.76 2.61 12.40
N ALA A 75 -6.76 3.85 12.89
CA ALA A 75 -6.53 4.12 14.29
C ALA A 75 -7.69 3.52 15.11
N THR A 76 -7.45 2.34 15.68
CA THR A 76 -8.31 1.74 16.71
C THR A 76 -8.18 2.56 17.98
N ALA A 77 -9.13 2.44 18.93
CA ALA A 77 -9.09 3.20 20.18
C ALA A 77 -7.73 3.08 20.92
N ASP A 78 -7.10 1.90 20.84
CA ASP A 78 -5.79 1.64 21.44
C ASP A 78 -4.63 2.32 20.69
N ASN A 79 -4.69 2.37 19.36
CA ASN A 79 -3.68 3.01 18.52
C ASN A 79 -3.81 4.55 18.53
N LEU A 80 -5.03 5.07 18.70
CA LEU A 80 -5.29 6.49 18.95
C LEU A 80 -4.61 6.94 20.25
N SER A 81 -4.77 6.17 21.33
CA SER A 81 -4.12 6.46 22.62
C SER A 81 -2.58 6.52 22.48
N ALA A 82 -1.98 5.60 21.73
CA ALA A 82 -0.55 5.61 21.46
C ALA A 82 -0.10 6.79 20.59
N ALA A 83 -0.86 7.15 19.56
CA ALA A 83 -0.59 8.29 18.68
C ALA A 83 -0.74 9.64 19.40
N TYR A 84 -1.71 9.78 20.30
CA TYR A 84 -1.85 10.97 21.14
C TYR A 84 -0.77 11.04 22.23
N SER A 85 -0.38 9.89 22.80
CA SER A 85 0.69 9.82 23.81
C SER A 85 2.07 10.18 23.24
N SER A 86 2.33 9.88 21.97
CA SER A 86 3.58 10.28 21.30
C SER A 86 3.61 11.76 20.94
N LEU A 87 2.47 12.37 20.60
CA LEU A 87 2.35 13.82 20.40
C LEU A 87 2.60 14.62 21.68
N ASN A 88 2.15 14.12 22.84
CA ASN A 88 2.33 14.80 24.13
C ASN A 88 3.73 14.61 24.76
N LYS A 89 4.57 13.73 24.21
CA LYS A 89 5.97 13.54 24.68
C LYS A 89 6.99 14.37 23.90
N GLY A 90 6.56 15.11 22.88
CA GLY A 90 7.40 15.98 22.05
C GLY A 90 7.25 17.48 22.31
N ALA A 91 6.58 17.88 23.40
CA ALA A 91 6.40 19.28 23.81
C ALA A 91 7.22 19.62 25.07
#